data_AF-A0A4V2J9R5-F1
#
_entry.id   AF-A0A4V2J9R5-F1
#
_cell.length_a   1.000
_cell.length_b   1.000
_cell.length_c   1.000
_cell.angle_alpha   90.00
_cell.angle_beta   90.00
_cell.angle_gamma   90.00
#
_symmetry.space_group_name_H-M   'P 1'
#
loop_
_entity.id
_entity.type
_entity.pdbx_description
1 polymer ?
#
loop_
_entity_poly.entity_id
_entity_poly.type
_entity_poly.pdbx_seq_one_letter_code
_entity_poly.pdbx_strand_id
1 'polypeptide(L)'
;MSILNKLFGKNKNLEFSTDIKSSVKEMLLPNSIAHGFPIHKRYQEKIVNKIVEIDAKEFVGSFSECHFVDCEIKIRCSAKYTYVLTNKCTFANCLIWAHTKQIGGNWNPKFKNCSFRGRYELRFENKLVNCDFSQAKISFVGLLENHTLDGIKGIAYPNIVVIDPKENHSKWEKTEAPDDFKDLVW
;
A
#
# COMPACT_ATOMS: atom_id res chain seq x y z
N MET A 1 30.01 -9.08 -45.81
CA MET A 1 30.81 -7.83 -45.73
C MET A 1 29.96 -6.73 -46.36
N SER A 2 29.64 -5.58 -45.81
CA SER A 2 29.99 -4.81 -44.60
C SER A 2 28.84 -3.80 -44.48
N ILE A 3 28.09 -3.68 -43.38
CA ILE A 3 28.44 -2.92 -42.16
C ILE A 3 28.76 -1.44 -42.46
N LEU A 4 28.01 -0.57 -41.76
CA LEU A 4 28.22 0.84 -41.40
C LEU A 4 27.83 1.95 -42.39
N ASN A 5 26.72 2.62 -42.00
CA ASN A 5 26.58 4.08 -41.89
C ASN A 5 26.31 4.85 -43.20
N LYS A 6 25.34 5.77 -43.31
CA LYS A 6 24.83 6.79 -42.38
C LYS A 6 23.42 7.18 -42.84
N LEU A 7 22.43 7.19 -41.93
CA LEU A 7 21.93 8.36 -41.21
C LEU A 7 21.10 9.31 -42.08
N PHE A 8 19.99 9.78 -41.50
CA PHE A 8 19.00 10.73 -42.02
C PHE A 8 17.83 10.14 -42.80
N GLY A 9 16.70 9.96 -42.09
CA GLY A 9 15.40 9.95 -42.76
C GLY A 9 14.24 9.49 -41.88
N LYS A 10 13.61 10.46 -41.19
CA LYS A 10 12.27 10.40 -40.57
C LYS A 10 12.15 9.75 -39.20
N ASN A 11 12.58 10.52 -38.19
CA ASN A 11 11.87 10.60 -36.92
C ASN A 11 10.40 10.97 -37.21
N LYS A 12 9.49 10.00 -37.06
CA LYS A 12 8.09 10.31 -36.79
C LYS A 12 8.04 10.80 -35.35
N ASN A 13 7.68 12.07 -35.18
CA ASN A 13 7.33 12.68 -33.91
C ASN A 13 6.31 11.78 -33.19
N LEU A 14 6.80 10.96 -32.26
CA LEU A 14 6.03 10.53 -31.11
C LEU A 14 5.90 11.78 -30.25
N GLU A 15 4.83 12.53 -30.49
CA GLU A 15 4.31 13.48 -29.51
C GLU A 15 4.01 12.66 -28.25
N PHE A 16 5.00 12.60 -27.36
CA PHE A 16 4.77 12.33 -25.95
C PHE A 16 3.84 13.44 -25.49
N SER A 17 2.55 13.12 -25.40
CA SER A 17 1.57 13.87 -24.63
C SER A 17 2.07 13.94 -23.19
N THR A 18 2.90 14.93 -22.90
CA THR A 18 3.24 15.38 -21.55
C THR A 18 2.05 16.14 -20.98
N ASP A 19 0.95 15.43 -20.75
CA ASP A 19 -0.08 15.84 -19.82
C ASP A 19 0.06 15.01 -18.55
N ILE A 20 1.23 15.12 -17.92
CA ILE A 20 1.31 14.92 -16.48
C ILE A 20 0.65 16.17 -15.88
N LYS A 21 -0.68 16.22 -15.90
CA LYS A 21 -1.38 16.98 -14.87
C LYS A 21 -0.93 16.33 -13.56
N SER A 22 0.01 16.99 -12.89
CA SER A 22 0.15 16.87 -11.45
C SER A 22 -1.22 17.17 -10.88
N SER A 23 -2.04 16.12 -10.69
CA SER A 23 -3.35 16.25 -10.11
C SER A 23 -3.09 16.49 -8.63
N VAL A 24 -2.97 17.76 -8.25
CA VAL A 24 -2.84 18.17 -6.86
C VAL A 24 -3.97 17.47 -6.09
N LYS A 25 -3.60 16.57 -5.18
CA LYS A 25 -4.55 15.85 -4.36
C LYS A 25 -5.08 16.80 -3.30
N GLU A 26 -6.39 16.87 -3.18
CA GLU A 26 -7.03 17.64 -2.12
C GLU A 26 -7.25 16.77 -0.88
N MET A 27 -7.29 17.41 0.29
CA MET A 27 -7.65 16.74 1.54
C MET A 27 -9.12 16.30 1.49
N LEU A 28 -9.39 15.05 1.85
CA LEU A 28 -10.74 14.58 2.14
C LEU A 28 -11.14 15.13 3.51
N LEU A 29 -12.17 15.97 3.54
CA LEU A 29 -12.66 16.53 4.80
C LEU A 29 -13.46 15.48 5.60
N PRO A 30 -13.41 15.53 6.93
CA PRO A 30 -14.35 14.82 7.80
C PRO A 30 -15.81 15.10 7.43
N ASN A 31 -16.69 14.11 7.58
CA ASN A 31 -18.12 14.22 7.25
C ASN A 31 -19.03 13.97 8.47
N SER A 32 -18.45 13.80 9.66
CA SER A 32 -19.17 13.54 10.89
C SER A 32 -18.46 14.20 12.07
N ILE A 33 -19.16 14.28 13.20
CA ILE A 33 -18.63 14.77 14.46
C ILE A 33 -18.84 13.68 15.52
N ALA A 34 -17.83 13.40 16.32
CA ALA A 34 -17.92 12.55 17.51
C ALA A 34 -17.39 13.35 18.71
N HIS A 35 -18.23 13.55 19.72
CA HIS A 35 -17.89 14.31 20.94
C HIS A 35 -17.28 15.70 20.65
N GLY A 36 -17.78 16.39 19.63
CA GLY A 36 -17.27 17.71 19.22
C GLY A 36 -16.03 17.68 18.32
N PHE A 37 -15.47 16.50 18.03
CA PHE A 37 -14.33 16.34 17.15
C PHE A 37 -14.74 15.90 15.73
N PRO A 38 -14.20 16.52 14.67
CA PRO A 38 -14.48 16.11 13.30
C PRO A 38 -13.83 14.75 13.01
N ILE A 39 -14.61 13.81 12.49
CA ILE A 39 -14.17 12.45 12.14
C ILE A 39 -14.69 12.01 10.76
N HIS A 40 -14.02 11.03 10.17
CA HIS A 40 -14.56 10.30 9.01
C HIS A 40 -15.56 9.25 9.47
N LYS A 41 -16.75 9.20 8.88
CA LYS A 41 -17.71 8.10 9.03
C LYS A 41 -18.35 7.84 7.67
N ARG A 42 -17.73 6.97 6.88
CA ARG A 42 -18.04 6.77 5.46
C ARG A 42 -18.37 5.32 5.16
N TYR A 43 -19.35 5.10 4.29
CA TYR A 43 -19.86 3.78 3.95
C TYR A 43 -20.11 3.65 2.45
N GLN A 44 -19.57 2.60 1.82
CA GLN A 44 -19.77 2.30 0.39
C GLN A 44 -19.43 3.44 -0.57
N GLU A 45 -18.50 4.32 -0.17
CA GLU A 45 -18.07 5.46 -0.98
C GLU A 45 -16.89 5.11 -1.88
N LYS A 46 -16.89 5.66 -3.10
CA LYS A 46 -15.70 5.70 -3.97
C LYS A 46 -14.97 7.02 -3.77
N ILE A 47 -13.75 6.95 -3.24
CA ILE A 47 -12.90 8.10 -2.91
C ILE A 47 -11.73 8.11 -3.89
N VAL A 48 -11.61 9.16 -4.71
CA VAL A 48 -10.64 9.22 -5.82
C VAL A 48 -9.75 10.45 -5.71
N ASN A 49 -8.44 10.27 -5.89
CA ASN A 49 -7.46 11.35 -5.97
C ASN A 49 -7.49 12.30 -4.75
N LYS A 50 -7.56 11.72 -3.53
CA LYS A 50 -7.59 12.48 -2.27
C LYS A 50 -6.40 12.15 -1.36
N ILE A 51 -6.03 13.12 -0.53
CA ILE A 51 -5.27 12.89 0.69
C ILE A 51 -6.28 12.57 1.79
N VAL A 52 -6.15 11.43 2.44
CA VAL A 52 -7.01 10.99 3.54
C VAL A 52 -6.14 10.90 4.78
N GLU A 53 -6.45 11.70 5.79
CA GLU A 53 -5.78 11.63 7.08
C GLU A 53 -6.63 10.83 8.07
N ILE A 54 -6.04 9.80 8.65
CA ILE A 54 -6.64 8.92 9.64
C ILE A 54 -6.01 9.25 10.99
N ASP A 55 -6.74 10.03 11.77
CA ASP A 55 -6.20 10.80 12.90
C ASP A 55 -5.83 10.01 14.15
N ALA A 56 -4.83 10.54 14.86
CA ALA A 56 -4.33 10.08 16.16
C ALA A 56 -5.00 10.83 17.31
N LYS A 57 -6.28 10.58 17.62
CA LYS A 57 -6.98 11.22 18.76
C LYS A 57 -7.96 10.26 19.45
N GLU A 58 -8.71 10.78 20.44
CA GLU A 58 -9.62 10.04 21.31
C GLU A 58 -10.85 9.44 20.60
N PHE A 59 -11.23 9.98 19.45
CA PHE A 59 -12.38 9.52 18.67
C PHE A 59 -11.94 9.05 17.29
N VAL A 60 -12.20 7.78 17.04
CA VAL A 60 -11.74 7.11 15.83
C VAL A 60 -12.89 7.08 14.84
N GLY A 61 -12.63 7.58 13.63
CA GLY A 61 -13.57 7.49 12.52
C GLY A 61 -13.81 6.04 12.06
N SER A 62 -14.55 5.87 10.97
CA SER A 62 -14.65 4.59 10.27
C SER A 62 -14.87 4.79 8.77
N PHE A 63 -14.21 3.95 7.99
CA PHE A 63 -14.51 3.67 6.59
C PHE A 63 -14.91 2.19 6.51
N SER A 64 -16.09 1.93 5.96
CA SER A 64 -16.54 0.55 5.76
C SER A 64 -16.98 0.38 4.32
N GLU A 65 -16.52 -0.69 3.68
CA GLU A 65 -16.84 -1.02 2.28
C GLU A 65 -16.51 0.10 1.28
N CYS A 66 -15.55 0.97 1.61
CA CYS A 66 -15.15 2.08 0.75
C CYS A 66 -14.09 1.65 -0.29
N HIS A 67 -14.07 2.33 -1.42
CA HIS A 67 -13.15 2.10 -2.53
C HIS A 67 -12.25 3.32 -2.76
N PHE A 68 -10.98 3.20 -2.42
CA PHE A 68 -9.97 4.26 -2.60
C PHE A 68 -9.20 4.05 -3.90
N VAL A 69 -9.08 5.09 -4.72
CA VAL A 69 -8.37 5.06 -6.00
C VAL A 69 -7.46 6.27 -6.13
N ASP A 70 -6.18 6.05 -6.43
CA ASP A 70 -5.18 7.11 -6.60
C ASP A 70 -5.07 8.03 -5.37
N CYS A 71 -5.24 7.48 -4.17
CA CYS A 71 -5.26 8.25 -2.91
C CYS A 71 -3.92 8.19 -2.15
N GLU A 72 -3.69 9.17 -1.28
CA GLU A 72 -2.65 9.12 -0.26
C GLU A 72 -3.31 8.98 1.11
N ILE A 73 -3.08 7.86 1.80
CA ILE A 73 -3.69 7.53 3.08
C ILE A 73 -2.65 7.68 4.18
N LYS A 74 -2.79 8.71 5.01
CA LYS A 74 -1.91 8.99 6.15
C LYS A 74 -2.50 8.41 7.42
N ILE A 75 -1.91 7.35 7.93
CA ILE A 75 -2.32 6.67 9.16
C ILE A 75 -1.52 7.23 10.33
N ARG A 76 -2.17 8.03 11.17
CA ARG A 76 -1.58 8.59 12.38
C ARG A 76 -2.03 7.86 13.64
N CYS A 77 -3.20 7.21 13.62
CA CYS A 77 -3.70 6.39 14.73
C CYS A 77 -2.84 5.16 15.04
N SER A 78 -3.05 4.57 16.23
CA SER A 78 -2.47 3.27 16.59
C SER A 78 -3.21 2.11 15.93
N ALA A 79 -2.54 0.96 15.80
CA ALA A 79 -3.05 -0.20 15.08
C ALA A 79 -4.36 -0.79 15.62
N LYS A 80 -4.62 -0.70 16.93
CA LYS A 80 -5.89 -1.12 17.56
C LYS A 80 -7.10 -0.48 16.88
N TYR A 81 -6.92 0.73 16.37
CA TYR A 81 -7.98 1.53 15.77
C TYR A 81 -8.01 1.40 14.24
N THR A 82 -6.86 1.19 13.60
CA THR A 82 -6.74 1.08 12.14
C THR A 82 -7.56 -0.07 11.56
N TYR A 83 -7.64 -1.22 12.24
CA TYR A 83 -8.47 -2.33 11.77
C TYR A 83 -9.97 -1.96 11.68
N VAL A 84 -10.48 -1.27 12.70
CA VAL A 84 -11.88 -0.80 12.76
C VAL A 84 -12.15 0.24 11.67
N LEU A 85 -11.12 1.01 11.32
CA LEU A 85 -11.19 2.12 10.38
C LEU A 85 -11.34 1.72 8.91
N THR A 86 -10.95 0.51 8.50
CA THR A 86 -10.86 0.15 7.06
C THR A 86 -11.56 -1.16 6.73
N ASN A 87 -12.64 -1.48 7.45
CA ASN A 87 -13.36 -2.74 7.31
C ASN A 87 -13.86 -2.94 5.86
N LYS A 88 -13.52 -4.09 5.26
CA LYS A 88 -13.90 -4.48 3.88
C LYS A 88 -13.60 -3.42 2.80
N CYS A 89 -12.63 -2.55 3.03
CA CYS A 89 -12.26 -1.53 2.06
C CYS A 89 -11.34 -2.09 0.96
N THR A 90 -11.27 -1.39 -0.18
CA THR A 90 -10.30 -1.69 -1.24
C THR A 90 -9.47 -0.47 -1.58
N PHE A 91 -8.20 -0.67 -1.88
CA PHE A 91 -7.25 0.38 -2.26
C PHE A 91 -6.60 0.03 -3.60
N ALA A 92 -6.63 0.98 -4.53
CA ALA A 92 -6.02 0.85 -5.85
C ALA A 92 -5.13 2.05 -6.15
N ASN A 93 -3.87 1.80 -6.52
CA ASN A 93 -2.88 2.85 -6.83
C ASN A 93 -2.68 3.86 -5.68
N CYS A 94 -2.80 3.40 -4.44
CA CYS A 94 -2.73 4.28 -3.27
C CYS A 94 -1.32 4.27 -2.65
N LEU A 95 -0.93 5.39 -2.06
CA LEU A 95 0.14 5.43 -1.05
C LEU A 95 -0.49 5.22 0.33
N ILE A 96 -0.02 4.22 1.08
CA ILE A 96 -0.40 3.96 2.47
C ILE A 96 0.79 4.34 3.34
N TRP A 97 0.63 5.35 4.19
CA TRP A 97 1.72 5.88 5.02
C TRP A 97 1.39 5.80 6.51
N ALA A 98 2.04 4.87 7.20
CA ALA A 98 2.02 4.77 8.65
C ALA A 98 3.00 5.75 9.30
N HIS A 99 2.49 6.84 9.88
CA HIS A 99 3.29 7.75 10.71
C HIS A 99 3.56 7.16 12.11
N THR A 100 2.63 6.35 12.61
CA THR A 100 2.75 5.60 13.87
C THR A 100 2.98 4.13 13.56
N LYS A 101 3.84 3.44 14.33
CA LYS A 101 4.09 2.00 14.13
C LYS A 101 2.76 1.24 14.21
N GLN A 102 2.45 0.48 13.17
CA GLN A 102 1.25 -0.34 13.12
C GLN A 102 1.61 -1.76 13.59
N ILE A 103 1.19 -2.13 14.80
CA ILE A 103 1.44 -3.43 15.42
C ILE A 103 0.13 -4.13 15.72
N GLY A 104 -0.08 -5.32 15.19
CA GLY A 104 -1.19 -6.18 15.56
C GLY A 104 -2.51 -5.85 14.87
N GLY A 105 -3.28 -6.91 14.61
CA GLY A 105 -4.55 -6.86 13.92
C GLY A 105 -4.48 -7.40 12.49
N ASN A 106 -5.51 -8.15 12.13
CA ASN A 106 -5.71 -8.70 10.81
C ASN A 106 -6.19 -7.60 9.86
N TRP A 107 -5.31 -7.04 9.04
CA TRP A 107 -5.73 -6.12 7.99
C TRP A 107 -6.52 -6.90 6.93
N ASN A 108 -7.84 -6.73 6.98
CA ASN A 108 -8.79 -7.25 6.01
C ASN A 108 -9.14 -6.34 4.80
N PRO A 109 -8.39 -5.27 4.42
CA PRO A 109 -8.61 -4.62 3.13
C PRO A 109 -7.93 -5.35 1.98
N LYS A 110 -8.39 -5.09 0.75
CA LYS A 110 -7.73 -5.54 -0.49
C LYS A 110 -6.86 -4.42 -1.06
N PHE A 111 -5.64 -4.74 -1.47
CA PHE A 111 -4.70 -3.76 -2.02
C PHE A 111 -4.23 -4.17 -3.41
N LYS A 112 -4.25 -3.21 -4.35
CA LYS A 112 -3.76 -3.39 -5.72
C LYS A 112 -2.88 -2.21 -6.11
N ASN A 113 -1.67 -2.47 -6.59
CA ASN A 113 -0.72 -1.45 -7.04
C ASN A 113 -0.43 -0.37 -5.97
N CYS A 114 -0.43 -0.73 -4.69
CA CYS A 114 -0.26 0.24 -3.61
C CYS A 114 1.19 0.30 -3.12
N SER A 115 1.65 1.47 -2.72
CA SER A 115 2.94 1.65 -2.06
C SER A 115 2.75 1.85 -0.56
N PHE A 116 3.64 1.29 0.24
CA PHE A 116 3.61 1.35 1.69
C PHE A 116 4.85 2.07 2.22
N ARG A 117 4.63 2.99 3.17
CA ARG A 117 5.68 3.78 3.82
C ARG A 117 5.49 3.78 5.33
N GLY A 118 6.60 3.69 6.07
CA GLY A 118 6.56 3.75 7.53
C GLY A 118 6.90 2.41 8.19
N ARG A 119 6.29 2.11 9.34
CA ARG A 119 6.65 0.93 10.15
C ARG A 119 5.44 0.02 10.37
N TYR A 120 5.57 -1.25 10.02
CA TYR A 120 4.49 -2.23 10.08
C TYR A 120 4.93 -3.57 10.67
N GLU A 121 4.02 -4.16 11.43
CA GLU A 121 4.06 -5.50 11.99
C GLU A 121 2.62 -6.03 11.96
N LEU A 122 2.21 -6.57 10.80
CA LEU A 122 0.80 -6.78 10.45
C LEU A 122 0.55 -8.15 9.84
N ARG A 123 -0.70 -8.63 9.91
CA ARG A 123 -1.19 -9.77 9.11
C ARG A 123 -2.15 -9.24 8.06
N PHE A 124 -1.95 -9.56 6.79
CA PHE A 124 -2.90 -9.28 5.73
C PHE A 124 -3.77 -10.52 5.50
N GLU A 125 -5.07 -10.40 5.76
CA GLU A 125 -6.02 -11.50 5.49
C GLU A 125 -6.42 -11.55 4.03
N ASN A 126 -6.47 -10.38 3.39
CA ASN A 126 -7.00 -10.18 2.06
C ASN A 126 -5.91 -9.83 1.04
N LYS A 127 -6.22 -10.11 -0.23
CA LYS A 127 -5.28 -10.11 -1.36
C LYS A 127 -4.45 -8.82 -1.47
N LEU A 128 -3.13 -8.99 -1.52
CA LEU A 128 -2.15 -8.02 -2.00
C LEU A 128 -1.79 -8.33 -3.46
N VAL A 129 -1.82 -7.33 -4.34
CA VAL A 129 -1.42 -7.47 -5.75
C VAL A 129 -0.51 -6.31 -6.13
N ASN A 130 0.68 -6.59 -6.67
CA ASN A 130 1.64 -5.58 -7.16
C ASN A 130 1.94 -4.45 -6.15
N CYS A 131 2.08 -4.78 -4.86
CA CYS A 131 2.29 -3.79 -3.81
C CYS A 131 3.79 -3.60 -3.50
N ASP A 132 4.17 -2.37 -3.20
CA ASP A 132 5.57 -1.98 -2.97
C ASP A 132 5.78 -1.54 -1.53
N PHE A 133 6.62 -2.28 -0.80
CA PHE A 133 6.99 -2.00 0.59
C PHE A 133 8.44 -1.52 0.72
N SER A 134 9.12 -1.16 -0.37
CA SER A 134 10.53 -0.71 -0.35
C SER A 134 10.80 0.50 0.54
N GLN A 135 9.77 1.28 0.89
CA GLN A 135 9.85 2.42 1.81
C GLN A 135 9.25 2.12 3.20
N ALA A 136 8.97 0.86 3.49
CA ALA A 136 8.42 0.39 4.74
C ALA A 136 9.42 -0.50 5.48
N LYS A 137 9.49 -0.31 6.81
CA LYS A 137 10.14 -1.28 7.70
C LYS A 137 9.09 -2.31 8.12
N ILE A 138 9.26 -3.53 7.64
CA ILE A 138 8.36 -4.66 7.89
C ILE A 138 9.04 -5.63 8.84
N SER A 139 8.47 -5.82 10.03
CA SER A 139 8.96 -6.82 10.98
C SER A 139 8.32 -8.19 10.74
N PHE A 140 7.03 -8.21 10.38
CA PHE A 140 6.26 -9.42 10.13
C PHE A 140 5.11 -9.14 9.15
N VAL A 141 4.93 -10.03 8.17
CA VAL A 141 3.76 -10.10 7.29
C VAL A 141 3.25 -11.54 7.24
N GLY A 142 2.04 -11.75 7.73
CA GLY A 142 1.30 -12.99 7.50
C GLY A 142 0.34 -12.85 6.34
N LEU A 143 0.44 -13.74 5.35
CA LEU A 143 -0.51 -13.86 4.24
C LEU A 143 -1.35 -15.11 4.46
N LEU A 144 -2.67 -15.00 4.31
CA LEU A 144 -3.58 -16.17 4.34
C LEU A 144 -3.70 -16.81 2.93
N GLU A 145 -4.37 -17.95 2.82
CA GLU A 145 -4.47 -18.77 1.59
C GLU A 145 -4.72 -17.96 0.29
N ASN A 146 -4.22 -18.47 -0.85
CA ASN A 146 -4.39 -17.92 -2.22
C ASN A 146 -3.68 -16.59 -2.54
N HIS A 147 -2.64 -16.23 -1.77
CA HIS A 147 -1.80 -15.08 -2.08
C HIS A 147 -0.59 -15.48 -2.93
N THR A 148 -0.38 -14.77 -4.04
CA THR A 148 0.86 -14.83 -4.84
C THR A 148 1.76 -13.68 -4.43
N LEU A 149 3.07 -13.91 -4.27
CA LEU A 149 4.03 -12.83 -4.04
C LEU A 149 4.45 -12.11 -5.33
N ASP A 150 3.97 -12.57 -6.49
CA ASP A 150 4.28 -11.94 -7.77
C ASP A 150 3.92 -10.45 -7.75
N GLY A 151 4.93 -9.61 -7.99
CA GLY A 151 4.81 -8.15 -7.99
C GLY A 151 4.88 -7.49 -6.60
N ILE A 152 5.04 -8.25 -5.52
CA ILE A 152 5.32 -7.67 -4.18
C ILE A 152 6.81 -7.30 -4.10
N LYS A 153 7.11 -6.07 -3.67
CA LYS A 153 8.49 -5.56 -3.50
C LYS A 153 8.77 -5.18 -2.05
N GLY A 154 10.03 -5.26 -1.62
CA GLY A 154 10.49 -4.72 -0.32
C GLY A 154 10.11 -5.54 0.90
N ILE A 155 9.64 -6.78 0.72
CA ILE A 155 9.44 -7.75 1.81
C ILE A 155 10.32 -8.97 1.51
N ALA A 156 11.16 -9.37 2.45
CA ALA A 156 12.06 -10.50 2.32
C ALA A 156 11.90 -11.49 3.49
N TYR A 157 12.45 -12.68 3.33
CA TYR A 157 12.63 -13.62 4.44
C TYR A 157 13.60 -13.04 5.49
N PRO A 158 13.38 -13.22 6.81
CA PRO A 158 12.33 -13.99 7.49
C PRO A 158 11.07 -13.17 7.83
N ASN A 159 10.93 -11.96 7.32
CA ASN A 159 9.81 -11.07 7.67
C ASN A 159 8.45 -11.50 7.10
N ILE A 160 8.38 -12.63 6.38
CA ILE A 160 7.16 -13.25 5.86
C ILE A 160 6.91 -14.55 6.62
N VAL A 161 5.73 -14.70 7.23
CA VAL A 161 5.25 -15.96 7.81
C VAL A 161 3.90 -16.30 7.20
N VAL A 162 3.88 -17.13 6.17
CA VAL A 162 2.63 -17.57 5.55
C VAL A 162 2.01 -18.67 6.39
N ILE A 163 0.72 -18.52 6.69
CA ILE A 163 -0.05 -19.48 7.49
C ILE A 163 -0.67 -20.51 6.52
N ASP A 164 0.20 -21.21 5.78
CA ASP A 164 0.08 -22.59 5.27
C ASP A 164 1.35 -22.92 4.45
N PRO A 165 2.32 -23.66 5.03
CA PRO A 165 3.66 -23.79 4.49
C PRO A 165 3.83 -24.78 3.32
N LYS A 166 2.82 -25.58 2.95
CA LYS A 166 3.05 -26.73 2.05
C LYS A 166 3.28 -26.38 0.57
N GLU A 167 2.60 -25.38 0.02
CA GLU A 167 2.64 -25.14 -1.44
C GLU A 167 3.70 -24.13 -1.90
N ASN A 168 4.30 -23.36 -1.00
CA ASN A 168 5.02 -22.15 -1.42
C ASN A 168 6.39 -21.91 -0.75
N HIS A 169 6.83 -22.77 0.18
CA HIS A 169 8.11 -22.60 0.89
C HIS A 169 9.33 -22.48 -0.05
N SER A 170 9.43 -23.33 -1.09
CA SER A 170 10.60 -23.40 -1.97
C SER A 170 10.78 -22.22 -2.93
N LYS A 171 9.71 -21.45 -3.19
CA LYS A 171 9.78 -20.21 -3.98
C LYS A 171 10.19 -19.01 -3.13
N TRP A 172 9.99 -19.08 -1.82
CA TRP A 172 10.21 -17.97 -0.88
C TRP A 172 11.64 -17.89 -0.34
N GLU A 173 12.35 -19.01 -0.20
CA GLU A 173 13.80 -18.97 0.11
C GLU A 173 14.59 -18.18 -0.94
N LYS A 174 14.02 -17.99 -2.13
CA LYS A 174 14.66 -17.30 -3.28
C LYS A 174 14.30 -15.82 -3.38
N THR A 175 13.40 -15.31 -2.54
CA THR A 175 13.12 -13.87 -2.49
C THR A 175 14.19 -13.20 -1.64
N GLU A 176 15.20 -12.64 -2.29
CA GLU A 176 16.23 -11.84 -1.63
C GLU A 176 15.68 -10.45 -1.26
N ALA A 177 16.11 -9.95 -0.11
CA ALA A 177 15.96 -8.53 0.20
C ALA A 177 16.70 -7.69 -0.85
N PRO A 178 16.15 -6.53 -1.26
CA PRO A 178 16.92 -5.53 -1.99
C PRO A 178 18.22 -5.24 -1.24
N ASP A 179 19.33 -5.04 -1.96
CA ASP A 179 20.67 -4.90 -1.36
C ASP A 179 20.72 -3.83 -0.25
N ASP A 180 19.91 -2.77 -0.37
CA ASP A 180 19.76 -1.69 0.62
C ASP A 180 19.22 -2.13 2.01
N PHE A 181 18.77 -3.39 2.14
CA PHE A 181 18.18 -3.94 3.37
C PHE A 181 18.94 -5.16 3.91
N LYS A 182 20.00 -5.63 3.25
CA LYS A 182 20.80 -6.78 3.71
C LYS A 182 21.53 -6.49 5.03
N ASP A 183 21.78 -5.22 5.35
CA ASP A 183 22.48 -4.78 6.56
C ASP A 183 21.57 -4.52 7.78
N LEU A 184 20.26 -4.74 7.65
CA LEU A 184 19.30 -4.59 8.75
C LEU A 184 18.93 -5.94 9.36
N VAL A 185 19.96 -6.72 9.74
CA VAL A 185 19.81 -7.94 10.53
C VAL A 185 19.52 -7.56 11.99
N TRP A 186 18.30 -7.83 12.46
CA TRP A 186 17.94 -7.90 13.89
C TRP A 186 16.96 -9.04 14.10
#